data_AF-A0A4Q5RBT6-F1
#
_entry.id   AF-A0A4Q5RBT6-F1
#
_cell.length_a   1.000
_cell.length_b   1.000
_cell.length_c   1.000
_cell.angle_alpha   90.00
_cell.angle_beta   90.00
_cell.angle_gamma   90.00
#
_symmetry.space_group_name_H-M   'P 1'
#
loop_
_entity.id
_entity.type
_entity.pdbx_description
1 polymer ?
#
loop_
_entity_poly.entity_id
_entity_poly.type
_entity_poly.pdbx_seq_one_letter_code
_entity_poly.pdbx_strand_id
1 'polypeptide(L)' 'MAGQAAAQGARPAADSVTVAIEPTYNQVSGLHRRLLGDSYRAAWATPVRLPVFHLAQAKGGLTILERGGGLQTK' A
#
# COMPACT_ATOMS: atom_id res chain seq x y z
N MET A 1 -15.29 27.11 12.20
CA MET A 1 -13.82 26.96 12.18
C MET A 1 -13.48 25.71 11.37
N ALA A 2 -13.30 25.83 10.06
CA ALA A 2 -12.98 24.70 9.19
C ALA A 2 -11.45 24.59 9.07
N GLY A 3 -10.86 23.62 9.76
CA GLY A 3 -9.44 23.33 9.66
C GLY A 3 -9.12 22.73 8.29
N GLN A 4 -8.30 23.42 7.50
CA GLN A 4 -7.74 22.89 6.27
C GLN A 4 -6.81 21.72 6.63
N ALA A 5 -7.22 20.49 6.32
CA ALA A 5 -6.32 19.35 6.29
C ALA A 5 -5.47 19.46 5.01
N ALA A 6 -4.37 20.21 5.10
CA ALA A 6 -3.38 20.25 4.03
C ALA A 6 -2.67 18.89 3.99
N ALA A 7 -3.14 17.98 3.12
CA ALA A 7 -2.38 16.81 2.73
C ALA A 7 -1.20 17.26 1.88
N GLN A 8 -0.10 17.63 2.53
CA GLN A 8 1.17 17.92 1.87
C GLN A 8 1.92 16.61 1.67
N GLY A 9 1.66 15.97 0.53
CA GLY A 9 2.53 14.96 -0.05
C GLY A 9 3.05 15.50 -1.38
N ALA A 10 4.36 15.38 -1.63
CA ALA A 10 4.94 15.69 -2.93
C ALA A 10 4.11 14.97 -4.02
N ARG A 11 3.69 15.70 -5.06
CA ARG A 11 3.05 15.06 -6.21
C ARG A 11 4.05 14.04 -6.75
N PRO A 12 3.69 12.75 -6.83
CA PRO A 12 4.59 11.77 -7.40
C PRO A 12 4.94 12.20 -8.82
N ALA A 13 6.24 12.28 -9.11
CA ALA A 13 6.74 12.74 -10.40
C ALA A 13 6.50 11.72 -11.53
N ALA A 14 6.15 10.48 -11.17
CA ALA A 14 5.90 9.38 -12.09
C ALA A 14 4.49 8.82 -11.91
N ASP A 15 3.92 8.28 -12.98
CA ASP A 15 2.56 7.70 -13.01
C ASP A 15 2.45 6.33 -12.30
N SER A 16 3.58 5.80 -11.81
CA SER A 16 3.65 4.50 -11.16
C SER A 16 4.80 4.41 -10.16
N VAL A 17 4.64 3.58 -9.14
CA VAL A 17 5.67 3.24 -8.15
C VAL A 17 5.92 1.74 -8.16
N THR A 18 7.17 1.32 -7.98
CA THR A 18 7.51 -0.10 -7.81
C THR A 18 7.81 -0.35 -6.35
N VAL A 19 6.99 -1.20 -5.71
CA VAL A 19 7.09 -1.46 -4.27
C VAL A 19 6.62 -2.89 -3.98
N ALA A 20 7.23 -3.53 -2.98
CA ALA A 20 6.72 -4.79 -2.42
C ALA A 20 5.71 -4.45 -1.30
N ILE A 21 4.66 -5.25 -1.16
CA ILE A 21 3.59 -4.96 -0.20
C ILE A 21 4.12 -5.05 1.24
N GLU A 22 4.77 -6.16 1.58
CA GLU A 22 5.38 -6.35 2.89
C GLU A 22 6.60 -7.28 2.79
N PRO A 23 7.79 -6.73 2.47
CA PRO A 23 8.99 -7.53 2.29
C PRO A 23 9.50 -8.18 3.58
N THR A 24 9.11 -7.68 4.76
CA THR A 24 9.55 -8.26 6.03
C THR A 24 8.92 -9.62 6.32
N TYR A 25 7.77 -9.94 5.73
CA TYR A 25 7.15 -11.27 5.86
C TYR A 25 8.01 -12.41 5.30
N ASN A 26 8.94 -12.11 4.39
CA ASN A 26 9.88 -13.11 3.89
C ASN A 26 11.17 -13.21 4.74
N GLN A 27 11.37 -12.32 5.70
CA GLN A 27 12.54 -12.27 6.58
C GLN A 27 12.30 -13.12 7.84
N VAL A 28 12.36 -14.44 7.69
CA VAL A 28 12.11 -15.39 8.80
C VAL A 28 13.26 -16.36 9.00
N SER A 29 13.45 -16.83 10.23
CA SER A 29 14.49 -17.81 10.55
C SER A 29 14.19 -19.19 9.94
N GLY A 30 15.25 -20.00 9.77
CA GLY A 30 15.12 -21.35 9.20
C GLY A 30 14.23 -22.29 10.02
N LEU A 31 14.23 -22.17 11.36
CA LEU A 31 13.33 -22.94 12.21
C LEU A 31 11.87 -22.55 11.97
N HIS A 32 11.58 -21.26 11.88
CA HIS A 32 10.23 -20.76 11.61
C HIS A 32 9.71 -21.25 10.25
N ARG A 33 10.57 -21.22 9.23
CA ARG A 33 10.25 -21.73 7.89
C ARG A 33 10.03 -23.24 7.87
N ARG A 34 10.78 -24.01 8.66
CA ARG A 34 10.60 -25.47 8.76
C ARG A 34 9.30 -25.86 9.45
N LEU A 35 8.86 -25.09 10.45
CA LEU A 35 7.63 -25.37 11.20
C LEU A 35 6.37 -24.91 10.47
N LEU A 36 6.40 -23.73 9.82
CA LEU A 36 5.21 -23.14 9.20
C LEU A 36 5.20 -23.22 7.66
N GLY A 37 6.20 -23.85 7.03
CA GLY A 37 6.31 -24.00 5.57
C GLY A 37 6.68 -22.69 4.86
N ASP A 38 6.44 -22.62 3.53
CA ASP A 38 6.37 -21.51 2.52
C ASP A 38 5.34 -20.35 2.69
N SER A 39 4.09 -20.73 2.91
CA SER A 39 2.93 -19.82 2.78
C SER A 39 3.03 -18.90 1.52
N TYR A 40 2.47 -17.68 1.60
CA TYR A 40 2.52 -16.70 0.52
C TYR A 40 3.64 -15.67 0.64
N ARG A 41 4.58 -15.82 1.58
CA ARG A 41 5.54 -14.75 1.91
C ARG A 41 6.40 -14.26 0.74
N ALA A 42 6.72 -15.15 -0.20
CA ALA A 42 7.44 -14.79 -1.41
C ALA A 42 6.60 -13.81 -2.26
N ALA A 43 5.31 -14.12 -2.45
CA ALA A 43 4.39 -13.25 -3.20
C ALA A 43 4.21 -11.88 -2.54
N TRP A 44 4.15 -11.83 -1.20
CA TRP A 44 4.02 -10.57 -0.45
C TRP A 44 5.29 -9.71 -0.49
N ALA A 45 6.45 -10.32 -0.71
CA ALA A 45 7.73 -9.63 -0.83
C ALA A 45 8.13 -9.32 -2.28
N THR A 46 7.37 -9.76 -3.27
CA THR A 46 7.64 -9.47 -4.69
C THR A 46 7.37 -7.99 -5.00
N PRO A 47 8.36 -7.23 -5.49
CA PRO A 47 8.12 -5.87 -5.94
C PRO A 47 7.21 -5.86 -7.18
N VAL A 48 6.13 -5.08 -7.12
CA VAL A 48 5.20 -4.92 -8.24
C VAL A 48 5.04 -3.45 -8.59
N ARG A 49 4.84 -3.18 -9.88
CA ARG A 49 4.59 -1.83 -10.40
C ARG A 49 3.11 -1.49 -10.23
N LEU A 50 2.83 -0.52 -9.37
CA LEU A 50 1.49 -0.04 -9.07
C LEU A 50 1.29 1.37 -9.63
N PRO A 51 0.16 1.67 -10.30
CA PRO A 51 -0.12 3.01 -10.78
C PRO A 51 -0.41 3.96 -9.61
N VAL A 52 -0.03 5.21 -9.77
CA VAL A 52 -0.42 6.27 -8.84
C VAL A 52 -1.91 6.58 -9.05
N PHE A 53 -2.68 6.57 -7.96
CA PHE A 53 -4.10 6.85 -8.02
C PHE A 53 -4.40 8.35 -7.86
N HIS A 54 -4.79 9.00 -8.95
CA HIS A 54 -5.17 10.42 -8.97
C HIS A 54 -6.68 10.61 -8.78
N LEU A 55 -7.10 10.95 -7.56
CA LEU A 55 -8.51 11.14 -7.19
C LEU A 55 -9.26 12.13 -8.07
N ALA A 56 -8.61 13.24 -8.48
CA ALA A 56 -9.23 14.28 -9.29
C ALA A 56 -9.49 13.88 -10.75
N GLN A 57 -8.81 12.84 -11.25
CA GLN A 57 -8.89 12.41 -12.66
C GLN A 57 -9.62 11.07 -12.80
N ALA A 58 -9.49 10.19 -11.80
CA ALA A 58 -10.11 8.87 -11.81
C ALA A 58 -11.64 9.00 -11.98
N LYS A 59 -12.20 8.29 -12.96
CA LYS A 59 -13.65 8.23 -13.26
C LYS A 59 -14.33 9.61 -13.39
N GLY A 60 -13.60 10.63 -13.85
CA GLY A 60 -14.13 12.00 -14.00
C GLY A 60 -14.04 12.87 -12.73
N GLY A 61 -13.33 12.40 -11.71
CA GLY A 61 -13.15 13.09 -10.43
C GLY A 61 -13.98 12.46 -9.32
N LEU A 62 -13.31 12.01 -8.27
CA LEU A 62 -13.94 11.37 -7.11
C LEU A 62 -14.06 12.35 -5.95
N THR A 63 -15.25 12.42 -5.35
CA THR A 63 -15.51 13.18 -4.12
C THR A 63 -15.39 12.26 -2.90
N ILE A 64 -14.62 12.69 -1.91
CA ILE A 64 -14.48 11.96 -0.64
C ILE A 64 -15.76 12.19 0.17
N LEU A 65 -16.49 11.11 0.47
CA LEU A 65 -17.74 11.19 1.24
C LEU A 65 -17.47 11.07 2.75
N GLU A 66 -16.66 10.08 3.13
CA GLU A 66 -16.36 9.77 4.52
C GLU A 66 -14.99 9.09 4.65
N ARG A 67 -14.51 8.98 5.89
CA ARG A 67 -13.31 8.22 6.20
C ARG A 67 -13.69 6.76 6.42
N GLY A 68 -13.25 5.87 5.53
CA GLY A 68 -13.27 4.43 5.77
C GLY A 68 -12.12 3.96 6.68
N GLY A 69 -12.17 2.72 7.14
CA GLY A 69 -11.11 2.08 7.93
C GLY A 69 -11.62 1.35 9.17
N GLY A 70 -10.71 0.95 10.07
CA GLY A 70 -11.02 0.32 11.36
C GLY A 70 -10.71 -1.19 11.45
N LEU A 71 -10.56 -1.86 10.31
CA LEU A 71 -10.21 -3.29 10.21
C LEU A 71 -8.96 -3.52 9.34
N GLN A 72 -8.08 -2.52 9.27
CA GLN A 72 -6.83 -2.66 8.54
C GLN A 72 -5.88 -3.59 9.28
N THR A 73 -5.37 -4.60 8.58
CA THR A 73 -4.21 -5.37 9.03
C THR A 73 -2.99 -4.45 9.03
N LYS A 74 -2.18 -4.53 10.09
CA LYS A 74 -0.92 -3.79 10.18
C LYS A 74 0.12 -4.39 9.24
#